data_AF-A0A1Q3CFY5-F1
#
_entry.id   AF-A0A1Q3CFY5-F1
#
_cell.length_a   1.000
_cell.length_b   1.000
_cell.length_c   1.000
_cell.angle_alpha   90.00
_cell.angle_beta   90.00
_cell.angle_gamma   90.00
#
_symmetry.space_group_name_H-M   'P 1'
#
loop_
_entity.id
_entity.type
_entity.pdbx_description
1 polymer ?
#
loop_
_entity_poly.entity_id
_entity_poly.type
_entity_poly.pdbx_seq_one_letter_code
_entity_poly.pdbx_strand_id
1 'polypeptide(L)'
;SYPDLIKEFYVHILATSKIDLTTKVKNTQIKFDIQTLATILGIPREGAIGWNQRNWLINENFDKEECVKLFFGENADFMQRMYTRNLSLHHKFLDRDVATHILPKAGGFDEVTHMEAYTMYHLIIDKRINVPYVIINHM
;
A
#
# COMPACT_ATOMS: atom_id res chain seq x y z
N SER A 1 -10.37 -18.33 22.32
CA SER A 1 -10.26 -17.00 22.95
C SER A 1 -10.38 -15.91 21.88
N TYR A 2 -10.45 -14.61 22.24
CA TYR A 2 -10.40 -13.53 21.24
C TYR A 2 -9.12 -13.58 20.38
N PRO A 3 -7.91 -13.77 20.97
CA PRO A 3 -6.69 -13.99 20.19
C PRO A 3 -6.78 -15.12 19.15
N ASP A 4 -7.42 -16.24 19.49
CA ASP A 4 -7.57 -17.36 18.56
C ASP A 4 -8.49 -17.02 17.38
N LEU A 5 -9.56 -16.25 17.64
CA LEU A 5 -10.46 -15.76 16.59
C LEU A 5 -9.72 -14.83 15.62
N ILE A 6 -8.89 -13.93 16.14
CA ILE A 6 -8.09 -13.01 15.32
C ILE A 6 -7.07 -13.78 14.49
N LYS A 7 -6.38 -14.75 15.08
CA LYS A 7 -5.45 -15.62 14.33
C LYS A 7 -6.18 -16.37 13.21
N GLU A 8 -7.32 -16.98 13.51
CA GLU A 8 -8.12 -17.70 12.51
C GLU A 8 -8.59 -16.77 11.39
N PHE A 9 -8.99 -15.54 11.74
CA PHE A 9 -9.36 -14.50 10.78
C PHE A 9 -8.20 -14.22 9.81
N TYR A 10 -6.99 -13.93 10.30
CA TYR A 10 -5.87 -13.59 9.43
C TYR A 10 -5.29 -14.78 8.65
N VAL A 11 -5.19 -15.96 9.27
CA VAL A 11 -4.59 -17.16 8.64
C VAL A 11 -5.40 -17.64 7.44
N HIS A 12 -6.72 -17.40 7.42
CA HIS A 12 -7.58 -17.82 6.33
C HIS A 12 -7.94 -16.69 5.35
N ILE A 13 -7.33 -15.50 5.45
CA ILE A 13 -7.52 -14.46 4.43
C ILE A 13 -6.99 -14.97 3.09
N LEU A 14 -7.84 -14.88 2.08
CA LEU A 14 -7.54 -15.21 0.69
C LEU A 14 -8.07 -14.11 -0.22
N ALA A 15 -7.21 -13.61 -1.09
CA ALA A 15 -7.62 -12.75 -2.19
C ALA A 15 -8.32 -13.58 -3.27
N THR A 16 -9.62 -13.36 -3.44
CA THR A 16 -10.41 -14.00 -4.50
C THR A 16 -10.39 -13.21 -5.80
N SER A 17 -10.15 -11.90 -5.71
CA SER A 17 -10.00 -10.98 -6.84
C SER A 17 -9.16 -9.77 -6.39
N LYS A 18 -8.90 -8.81 -7.30
CA LYS A 18 -8.24 -7.54 -6.94
C LYS A 18 -9.12 -6.61 -6.07
N ILE A 19 -10.37 -6.98 -5.85
CA ILE A 19 -11.35 -6.13 -5.15
C ILE A 19 -12.05 -6.84 -3.98
N ASP A 20 -11.85 -8.16 -3.83
CA ASP A 20 -12.55 -8.99 -2.86
C ASP A 20 -11.59 -9.87 -2.07
N LEU A 21 -11.85 -9.94 -0.77
CA LEU A 21 -11.19 -10.83 0.16
C LEU A 21 -12.21 -11.74 0.81
N THR A 22 -11.76 -12.95 1.12
CA THR A 22 -12.53 -13.90 1.90
C THR A 22 -11.70 -14.42 3.04
N THR A 23 -12.34 -14.66 4.19
CA THR A 23 -11.74 -15.38 5.30
C THR A 23 -12.76 -16.32 5.93
N LYS A 24 -12.30 -17.25 6.75
CA LYS A 24 -13.12 -18.27 7.40
C LYS A 24 -12.80 -18.29 8.89
N VAL A 25 -13.80 -18.00 9.71
CA VAL A 25 -13.70 -18.04 11.18
C VAL A 25 -14.80 -18.94 11.71
N LYS A 26 -14.47 -19.95 12.53
CA LYS A 26 -15.42 -20.93 13.07
C LYS A 26 -16.34 -21.55 12.03
N ASN A 27 -15.79 -21.88 10.85
CA ASN A 27 -16.53 -22.36 9.68
C ASN A 27 -17.52 -21.38 9.03
N THR A 28 -17.58 -20.13 9.49
CA THR A 28 -18.34 -19.07 8.84
C THR A 28 -17.43 -18.33 7.85
N GLN A 29 -17.86 -18.27 6.60
CA GLN A 29 -17.17 -17.46 5.59
C GLN A 29 -17.55 -15.99 5.75
N ILE A 30 -16.54 -15.14 5.84
CA ILE A 30 -16.68 -13.68 5.85
C ILE A 30 -16.12 -13.19 4.53
N LYS A 31 -16.94 -12.46 3.76
CA LYS A 31 -16.51 -11.79 2.53
C LYS A 31 -16.56 -10.30 2.75
N PHE A 32 -15.55 -9.60 2.29
CA PHE A 32 -15.56 -8.14 2.29
C PHE A 32 -14.83 -7.65 1.05
N ASP A 33 -15.42 -6.63 0.44
CA ASP A 33 -14.91 -5.94 -0.73
C ASP A 33 -14.28 -4.60 -0.33
N ILE A 34 -13.77 -3.87 -1.31
CA ILE A 34 -13.22 -2.51 -1.14
C ILE A 34 -14.22 -1.59 -0.42
N GLN A 35 -15.50 -1.67 -0.76
CA GLN A 35 -16.54 -0.81 -0.18
C GLN A 35 -16.74 -1.10 1.30
N THR A 36 -16.82 -2.37 1.66
CA THR A 36 -16.94 -2.83 3.05
C THR A 36 -15.72 -2.40 3.85
N LEU A 37 -14.52 -2.60 3.32
CA LEU A 37 -13.28 -2.17 3.97
C LEU A 37 -13.23 -0.65 4.19
N ALA A 38 -13.56 0.13 3.16
CA ALA A 38 -13.64 1.59 3.24
C ALA A 38 -14.62 2.05 4.33
N THR A 39 -15.77 1.38 4.42
CA THR A 39 -16.81 1.68 5.42
C THR A 39 -16.33 1.35 6.85
N ILE A 40 -15.67 0.21 7.04
CA ILE A 40 -15.12 -0.19 8.34
C ILE A 40 -14.03 0.79 8.82
N LEU A 41 -13.15 1.21 7.91
CA LEU A 41 -12.04 2.11 8.23
C LEU A 41 -12.45 3.58 8.28
N GLY A 42 -13.62 3.93 7.74
CA GLY A 42 -14.08 5.32 7.65
C GLY A 42 -13.23 6.18 6.70
N ILE A 43 -12.69 5.58 5.64
CA ILE A 43 -11.80 6.25 4.68
C ILE A 43 -12.44 6.35 3.28
N PRO A 44 -12.11 7.40 2.49
CA PRO A 44 -12.62 7.55 1.14
C PRO A 44 -12.12 6.45 0.20
N ARG A 45 -12.87 6.23 -0.88
CA ARG A 45 -12.54 5.25 -1.94
C ARG A 45 -12.28 5.90 -3.31
N GLU A 46 -12.23 7.22 -3.38
CA GLU A 46 -11.93 7.94 -4.62
C GLU A 46 -10.42 8.03 -4.87
N GLY A 47 -10.06 8.38 -6.10
CA GLY A 47 -8.68 8.65 -6.48
C GLY A 47 -8.09 7.57 -7.38
N ALA A 48 -6.79 7.68 -7.60
CA ALA A 48 -6.07 6.77 -8.46
C ALA A 48 -6.10 5.35 -7.90
N ILE A 49 -6.31 4.39 -8.81
CA ILE A 49 -6.34 2.95 -8.53
C ILE A 49 -5.13 2.33 -9.21
N GLY A 50 -4.37 1.54 -8.47
CA GLY A 50 -3.23 0.84 -9.05
C GLY A 50 -2.52 -0.06 -8.05
N TRP A 51 -2.04 -1.19 -8.56
CA TRP A 51 -1.24 -2.13 -7.80
C TRP A 51 -0.25 -2.84 -8.72
N ASN A 52 1.00 -2.94 -8.29
CA ASN A 52 1.99 -3.81 -8.92
C ASN A 52 3.00 -4.27 -7.86
N GLN A 53 3.20 -5.59 -7.78
CA GLN A 53 4.09 -6.17 -6.76
C GLN A 53 5.58 -5.99 -7.10
N ARG A 54 5.96 -6.01 -8.38
CA ARG A 54 7.37 -6.14 -8.79
C ARG A 54 7.90 -4.92 -9.52
N ASN A 55 7.07 -4.29 -10.34
CA ASN A 55 7.48 -3.20 -11.22
C ASN A 55 6.75 -1.91 -10.86
N TRP A 56 7.18 -0.81 -11.45
CA TRP A 56 6.43 0.44 -11.39
C TRP A 56 5.00 0.25 -11.90
N LEU A 57 4.07 0.94 -11.25
CA LEU A 57 2.73 1.08 -11.75
C LEU A 57 2.76 1.85 -13.07
N ILE A 58 2.09 1.32 -14.10
CA ILE A 58 1.88 2.03 -15.36
C ILE A 58 0.44 2.55 -15.33
N ASN A 59 0.28 3.85 -15.05
CA ASN A 59 -1.01 4.52 -14.93
C ASN A 59 -0.85 5.98 -15.38
N GLU A 60 -1.82 6.50 -16.12
CA GLU A 60 -1.85 7.90 -16.59
C GLU A 60 -1.81 8.93 -15.44
N ASN A 61 -2.21 8.53 -14.24
CA ASN A 61 -2.23 9.39 -13.06
C ASN A 61 -0.92 9.35 -12.27
N PHE A 62 0.11 8.63 -12.73
CA PHE A 62 1.35 8.44 -11.99
C PHE A 62 2.60 8.62 -12.87
N ASP A 63 3.33 9.69 -12.56
CA ASP A 63 4.67 9.92 -13.11
C ASP A 63 5.73 9.37 -12.16
N LYS A 64 6.31 8.23 -12.55
CA LYS A 64 7.38 7.56 -11.78
C LYS A 64 8.70 8.34 -11.79
N GLU A 65 9.00 9.10 -12.84
CA GLU A 65 10.23 9.88 -12.94
C GLU A 65 10.16 11.08 -12.01
N GLU A 66 9.04 11.81 -12.04
CA GLU A 66 8.78 12.92 -11.12
C GLU A 66 8.78 12.45 -9.66
N CYS A 67 8.14 11.30 -9.39
CA CYS A 67 8.15 10.67 -8.07
C CYS A 67 9.57 10.41 -7.56
N VAL A 68 10.42 9.79 -8.37
CA VAL A 68 11.80 9.48 -7.98
C VAL A 68 12.62 10.75 -7.79
N LYS A 69 12.45 11.76 -8.66
CA LYS A 69 13.12 13.06 -8.52
C LYS A 69 12.72 13.79 -7.25
N LEU A 70 11.44 13.75 -6.88
CA LEU A 70 10.94 14.34 -5.65
C LEU A 70 11.63 13.74 -4.40
N PHE A 71 11.87 12.43 -4.41
CA PHE A 71 12.45 11.74 -3.25
C PHE A 71 13.98 11.73 -3.22
N PHE A 72 14.64 11.66 -4.39
CA PHE A 72 16.07 11.38 -4.50
C PHE A 72 16.85 12.44 -5.30
N GLY A 73 16.18 13.47 -5.81
CA GLY A 73 16.77 14.60 -6.55
C GLY A 73 16.72 14.45 -8.08
N GLU A 74 16.94 15.56 -8.79
CA GLU A 74 16.76 15.68 -10.25
C GLU A 74 17.53 14.66 -11.11
N ASN A 75 18.69 14.21 -10.62
CA ASN A 75 19.57 13.28 -11.34
C ASN A 75 19.31 11.80 -10.97
N ALA A 76 18.27 11.52 -10.20
CA ALA A 76 17.96 10.16 -9.78
C ALA A 76 17.38 9.32 -10.94
N ASP A 77 17.83 8.07 -11.02
CA ASP A 77 17.37 7.09 -12.02
C ASP A 77 16.27 6.20 -11.43
N PHE A 78 15.09 6.20 -12.05
CA PHE A 78 13.93 5.41 -11.61
C PHE A 78 14.11 3.90 -11.77
N MET A 79 15.15 3.44 -12.48
CA MET A 79 15.50 2.03 -12.60
C MET A 79 16.38 1.53 -11.45
N GLN A 80 16.89 2.44 -10.61
CA GLN A 80 17.74 2.08 -9.47
C GLN A 80 16.92 1.76 -8.21
N ARG A 81 17.54 0.97 -7.32
CA ARG A 81 16.97 0.69 -6.00
C ARG A 81 16.86 1.97 -5.17
N MET A 82 15.67 2.19 -4.61
CA MET A 82 15.36 3.31 -3.74
C MET A 82 15.66 2.91 -2.30
N TYR A 83 16.67 3.54 -1.68
CA TYR A 83 17.04 3.24 -0.29
C TYR A 83 16.50 4.30 0.66
N THR A 84 15.84 3.87 1.73
CA THR A 84 15.29 4.76 2.78
C THR A 84 16.36 5.66 3.38
N ARG A 85 17.63 5.22 3.46
CA ARG A 85 18.73 6.07 3.96
C ARG A 85 18.95 7.36 3.14
N ASN A 86 18.62 7.34 1.86
CA ASN A 86 18.80 8.46 0.93
C ASN A 86 17.62 9.45 0.97
N LEU A 87 16.52 9.10 1.64
CA LEU A 87 15.39 10.00 1.82
C LEU A 87 15.71 11.13 2.82
N SER A 88 15.04 12.27 2.63
CA SER A 88 14.99 13.34 3.63
C SER A 88 14.35 12.85 4.94
N LEU A 89 14.55 13.58 6.05
CA LEU A 89 13.99 13.18 7.34
C LEU A 89 12.45 13.06 7.31
N HIS A 90 11.77 14.01 6.68
CA HIS A 90 10.30 14.00 6.57
C HIS A 90 9.81 12.85 5.68
N HIS A 91 10.53 12.55 4.59
CA HIS A 91 10.18 11.42 3.72
C HIS A 91 10.42 10.07 4.41
N LYS A 92 11.44 9.94 5.26
CA LYS A 92 11.66 8.72 6.08
C LYS A 92 10.52 8.48 7.05
N PHE A 93 10.00 9.54 7.67
CA PHE A 93 8.83 9.44 8.55
C PHE A 93 7.60 8.95 7.75
N LEU A 94 7.35 9.55 6.60
CA LEU A 94 6.22 9.15 5.75
C LEU A 94 6.37 7.72 5.20
N ASP A 95 7.57 7.32 4.77
CA ASP A 95 7.88 5.94 4.36
C ASP A 95 7.56 4.96 5.48
N ARG A 96 7.96 5.29 6.72
CA ARG A 96 7.66 4.45 7.89
C ARG A 96 6.16 4.32 8.13
N ASP A 97 5.41 5.41 8.05
CA ASP A 97 3.96 5.38 8.25
C ASP A 97 3.26 4.56 7.17
N VAL A 98 3.64 4.73 5.90
CA VAL A 98 3.10 3.95 4.78
C VAL A 98 3.45 2.47 4.96
N ALA A 99 4.71 2.13 5.23
CA ALA A 99 5.21 0.77 5.36
C ALA A 99 4.72 0.02 6.62
N THR A 100 4.05 0.71 7.56
CA THR A 100 3.53 0.10 8.79
C THR A 100 2.00 0.10 8.86
N HIS A 101 1.33 1.10 8.30
CA HIS A 101 -0.12 1.25 8.42
C HIS A 101 -0.89 0.98 7.12
N ILE A 102 -0.27 1.20 5.95
CA ILE A 102 -0.94 1.04 4.64
C ILE A 102 -0.43 -0.20 3.91
N LEU A 103 0.89 -0.33 3.82
CA LEU A 103 1.61 -1.40 3.13
C LEU A 103 2.51 -2.15 4.13
N PRO A 104 1.94 -2.80 5.15
CA PRO A 104 2.72 -3.48 6.18
C PRO A 104 3.64 -4.54 5.54
N LYS A 105 4.96 -4.36 5.64
CA LYS A 105 5.94 -5.33 5.14
C LYS A 105 6.64 -6.08 6.27
N ALA A 106 6.84 -7.37 6.07
CA ALA A 106 7.70 -8.17 6.93
C ALA A 106 9.15 -8.07 6.44
N GLY A 107 10.05 -7.51 7.25
CA GLY A 107 11.48 -7.41 6.93
C GLY A 107 12.09 -6.03 7.20
N GLY A 108 13.11 -5.70 6.41
CA GLY A 108 13.86 -4.45 6.52
C GLY A 108 13.10 -3.22 6.05
N PHE A 109 13.47 -2.06 6.58
CA PHE A 109 13.02 -0.74 6.17
C PHE A 109 14.18 0.05 5.54
N ASP A 110 15.08 -0.68 4.88
CA ASP A 110 16.25 -0.16 4.20
C ASP A 110 15.95 0.25 2.74
N GLU A 111 14.97 -0.41 2.12
CA GLU A 111 14.47 -0.12 0.77
C GLU A 111 13.04 0.42 0.79
N VAL A 112 12.77 1.34 -0.13
CA VAL A 112 11.44 1.86 -0.47
C VAL A 112 10.95 1.10 -1.70
N THR A 113 9.81 0.44 -1.59
CA THR A 113 9.17 -0.27 -2.71
C THR A 113 8.51 0.71 -3.68
N HIS A 114 8.26 0.29 -4.92
CA HIS A 114 7.53 1.12 -5.89
C HIS A 114 6.14 1.53 -5.40
N MET A 115 5.44 0.65 -4.65
CA MET A 115 4.12 0.96 -4.12
C MET A 115 4.17 1.88 -2.89
N GLU A 116 5.22 1.80 -2.07
CA GLU A 116 5.47 2.78 -1.00
C GLU A 116 5.75 4.15 -1.61
N ALA A 117 6.68 4.25 -2.58
CA ALA A 117 6.98 5.49 -3.27
C ALA A 117 5.75 6.08 -3.98
N TYR A 118 4.96 5.26 -4.67
CA TYR A 118 3.68 5.66 -5.28
C TYR A 118 2.72 6.27 -4.25
N THR A 119 2.55 5.60 -3.12
CA THR A 119 1.64 6.02 -2.04
C THR A 119 2.11 7.33 -1.42
N MET A 120 3.40 7.40 -1.04
CA MET A 120 4.02 8.61 -0.49
C MET A 120 3.91 9.79 -1.47
N TYR A 121 4.17 9.55 -2.75
CA TYR A 121 4.13 10.59 -3.78
C TYR A 121 2.75 11.24 -3.86
N HIS A 122 1.69 10.44 -3.95
CA HIS A 122 0.32 10.94 -4.00
C HIS A 122 -0.09 11.70 -2.74
N LEU A 123 0.36 11.24 -1.56
CA LEU A 123 0.14 11.95 -0.30
C LEU A 123 0.83 13.32 -0.28
N ILE A 124 2.04 13.44 -0.85
CA ILE A 124 2.79 14.69 -0.88
C ILE A 124 2.19 15.70 -1.85
N ILE A 125 1.75 15.26 -3.03
CA ILE A 125 1.14 16.14 -4.05
C ILE A 125 -0.36 16.35 -3.85
N ASP A 126 -0.92 15.89 -2.73
CA ASP A 126 -2.34 15.97 -2.37
C ASP A 126 -3.28 15.39 -3.45
N LYS A 127 -2.85 14.31 -4.11
CA LYS A 127 -3.70 13.55 -5.04
C LYS A 127 -4.32 12.37 -4.31
N ARG A 128 -5.64 12.24 -4.42
CA ARG A 128 -6.37 11.11 -3.83
C ARG A 128 -5.90 9.78 -4.43
N ILE A 129 -5.73 8.79 -3.58
CA ILE A 129 -5.55 7.38 -3.93
C ILE A 129 -6.61 6.54 -3.25
N ASN A 130 -7.02 5.46 -3.90
CA ASN A 130 -7.93 4.50 -3.30
C ASN A 130 -7.17 3.61 -2.30
N VAL A 131 -6.98 4.11 -1.07
CA VAL A 131 -6.26 3.39 0.01
C VAL A 131 -6.87 2.00 0.29
N PRO A 132 -8.21 1.83 0.37
CA PRO A 132 -8.80 0.49 0.51
C PRO A 132 -8.36 -0.48 -0.60
N TYR A 133 -8.32 -0.03 -1.87
CA TYR A 133 -7.85 -0.86 -2.98
C TYR A 133 -6.40 -1.30 -2.78
N VAL A 134 -5.54 -0.35 -2.38
CA VAL A 134 -4.11 -0.62 -2.13
C VAL A 134 -3.95 -1.65 -1.00
N ILE A 135 -4.66 -1.49 0.11
CA ILE A 135 -4.63 -2.42 1.25
C ILE A 135 -5.07 -3.83 0.83
N ILE A 136 -6.17 -3.96 0.08
CA ILE A 136 -6.67 -5.28 -0.36
C ILE A 136 -5.66 -6.01 -1.24
N ASN A 137 -4.98 -5.29 -2.14
CA ASN A 137 -4.04 -5.92 -3.07
C ASN A 137 -2.66 -6.19 -2.45
N HIS A 138 -2.35 -5.58 -1.29
CA HIS A 138 -1.11 -5.80 -0.55
C HIS A 138 -1.16 -7.02 0.38
N MET A 139 -2.35 -7.43 0.82
CA MET A 139 -2.56 -8.55 1.75
C MET A 139 -2.28 -9.93 1.14
#